data_AF-H8ZDR1-F1
#
_entry.id   AF-H8ZDR1-F1
#
_cell.length_a   1.000
_cell.length_b   1.000
_cell.length_c   1.000
_cell.angle_alpha   90.00
_cell.angle_beta   90.00
_cell.angle_gamma   90.00
#
_symmetry.space_group_name_H-M   'P 1'
#
loop_
_entity.id
_entity.type
_entity.pdbx_description
1 polymer ?
#
loop_
_entity_poly.entity_id
_entity_poly.type
_entity_poly.pdbx_seq_one_letter_code
_entity_poly.pdbx_strand_id
1 'polypeptide(L)'
;MLGTHSREYIRLPDRTCEIIVNGLVHMRSGWEKISCLLEESRTHSMPLNRFYSSLMILLVLGNGAADYKSVLSEALTENLPIEEAYSIAGRIFAHGILQIPEEGKKPSAKFVDDITNLLYKIERNGSVHSIILDYTLLACCLVLNSTGDLCILGTCKRILESLKCVEALDKIIDFSPFSGTYREQYGMRYGRIQHIKMCLGLLVPGCGSMRLSSSQESVAFIVTSFYPEFPLTPEDQDAFQVIRHFYLLSLVPIEDKNKITLNEAFSSGIGEDLKNASLVDKKAAVDIITSFFEKNPLKTFDSNRIEVLITSLYSDLL
;
A
#
# COMPACT_ATOMS: atom_id res chain seq x y z
N MET A 1 19.54 -1.97 -21.21
CA MET A 1 20.68 -2.90 -21.06
C MET A 1 21.01 -2.96 -19.57
N LEU A 2 20.69 -4.08 -18.93
CA LEU A 2 20.87 -4.27 -17.49
C LEU A 2 22.36 -4.47 -17.17
N GLY A 3 22.86 -3.71 -16.20
CA GLY A 3 24.15 -3.96 -15.58
C GLY A 3 24.15 -5.35 -14.96
N THR A 4 25.25 -6.07 -15.15
CA THR A 4 25.56 -7.32 -14.46
C THR A 4 25.20 -7.20 -12.98
N HIS A 5 24.30 -8.05 -12.45
CA HIS A 5 24.11 -8.15 -11.02
C HIS A 5 25.50 -8.28 -10.37
N SER A 6 25.84 -7.36 -9.47
CA SER A 6 27.02 -7.53 -8.61
C SER A 6 26.94 -8.94 -8.03
N ARG A 7 28.00 -9.74 -8.16
CA ARG A 7 28.08 -11.05 -7.50
C ARG A 7 28.46 -10.92 -6.02
N GLU A 8 28.71 -9.69 -5.58
CA GLU A 8 29.28 -9.39 -4.28
C GLU A 8 28.24 -8.73 -3.38
N TYR A 9 28.19 -9.24 -2.15
CA TYR A 9 27.39 -8.69 -1.06
C TYR A 9 28.04 -7.38 -0.59
N ILE A 10 27.27 -6.30 -0.62
CA ILE A 10 27.74 -4.96 -0.25
C ILE A 10 27.66 -4.83 1.27
N ARG A 11 28.80 -4.57 1.91
CA ARG A 11 28.86 -4.34 3.36
C ARG A 11 28.68 -2.86 3.68
N LEU A 12 27.72 -2.53 4.55
CA LEU A 12 27.45 -1.16 4.98
C LEU A 12 27.47 -1.06 6.51
N PRO A 13 27.83 0.11 7.08
CA PRO A 13 27.93 0.29 8.53
C PRO A 13 26.56 0.22 9.22
N ASP A 14 25.50 0.66 8.54
CA ASP A 14 24.12 0.55 9.02
C ASP A 14 23.46 -0.73 8.47
N ARG A 15 22.94 -1.57 9.38
CA ARG A 15 22.38 -2.88 9.01
C ARG A 15 21.08 -2.76 8.22
N THR A 16 20.23 -1.78 8.51
CA THR A 16 19.01 -1.55 7.74
C THR A 16 19.36 -1.19 6.29
N CYS A 17 20.29 -0.27 6.10
CA CYS A 17 20.80 0.13 4.79
C CYS A 17 21.45 -1.06 4.07
N GLU A 18 22.26 -1.86 4.77
CA GLU A 18 22.87 -3.08 4.22
C GLU A 18 21.80 -4.02 3.65
N ILE A 19 20.72 -4.28 4.40
CA ILE A 19 19.62 -5.15 3.97
C ILE A 19 18.91 -4.57 2.75
N ILE A 20 18.55 -3.28 2.78
CA ILE A 20 17.81 -2.63 1.69
C ILE A 20 18.63 -2.63 0.40
N VAL A 21 19.90 -2.21 0.45
CA VAL A 21 20.76 -2.09 -0.73
C VAL A 21 20.98 -3.45 -1.38
N ASN A 22 21.35 -4.47 -0.60
CA ASN A 22 21.54 -5.82 -1.15
C ASN A 22 20.23 -6.40 -1.67
N GLY A 23 19.12 -6.20 -0.97
CA GLY A 23 17.80 -6.65 -1.43
C GLY A 23 17.40 -6.07 -2.78
N LEU A 24 17.62 -4.76 -2.98
CA LEU A 24 17.32 -4.08 -4.24
C LEU A 24 18.29 -4.46 -5.36
N VAL A 25 19.59 -4.61 -5.09
CA VAL A 25 20.60 -4.97 -6.10
C VAL A 25 20.41 -6.41 -6.61
N HIS A 26 20.03 -7.33 -5.72
CA HIS A 26 19.83 -8.74 -6.03
C HIS A 26 18.35 -9.11 -6.25
N MET A 27 17.48 -8.13 -6.45
CA MET A 27 16.04 -8.36 -6.63
C MET A 27 15.78 -9.32 -7.80
N ARG A 28 14.95 -10.34 -7.57
CA ARG A 28 14.59 -11.41 -8.54
C ARG A 28 15.80 -12.17 -9.10
N SER A 29 16.95 -12.17 -8.43
CA SER A 29 18.12 -12.94 -8.88
C SER A 29 18.02 -14.43 -8.57
N GLY A 30 17.14 -14.83 -7.65
CA GLY A 30 17.00 -16.22 -7.19
C GLY A 30 18.18 -16.71 -6.34
N TRP A 31 19.02 -15.81 -5.83
CA TRP A 31 20.26 -16.20 -5.12
C TRP A 31 20.02 -16.49 -3.64
N GLU A 32 19.87 -17.78 -3.33
CA GLU A 32 19.68 -18.28 -1.95
C GLU A 32 20.80 -17.82 -1.00
N LYS A 33 22.05 -17.76 -1.49
CA LYS A 33 23.18 -17.29 -0.67
C LYS A 33 22.99 -15.86 -0.17
N ILE A 34 22.42 -14.98 -0.99
CA ILE A 34 22.16 -13.59 -0.59
C ILE A 34 21.00 -13.55 0.41
N SER A 35 19.92 -14.31 0.18
CA SER A 35 18.81 -14.34 1.14
C SER A 35 19.26 -14.81 2.53
N CYS A 36 20.15 -15.80 2.63
CA CYS A 36 20.71 -16.23 3.92
C CYS A 36 21.52 -15.12 4.63
N LEU A 37 22.16 -14.22 3.89
CA LEU A 37 22.94 -13.11 4.46
C LEU A 37 22.05 -11.93 4.89
N LEU A 38 20.86 -11.81 4.30
CA LEU A 38 19.85 -10.82 4.67
C LEU A 38 19.08 -11.22 5.93
N GLU A 39 19.09 -12.50 6.29
CA GLU A 39 18.28 -13.05 7.38
C GLU A 39 18.59 -12.43 8.73
N GLU A 40 17.55 -11.88 9.34
CA GLU A 40 17.54 -11.38 10.70
C GLU A 40 16.67 -12.29 11.55
N SER A 41 17.24 -13.30 12.21
CA SER A 41 16.52 -14.29 13.03
C SER A 41 16.69 -14.12 14.55
N ARG A 42 17.47 -13.12 14.99
CA ARG A 42 17.80 -12.98 16.42
C ARG A 42 16.64 -12.37 17.20
N THR A 43 16.40 -12.89 18.40
CA THR A 43 15.38 -12.45 19.38
C THR A 43 15.48 -11.00 19.85
N HIS A 44 16.53 -10.27 19.45
CA HIS A 44 16.73 -8.84 19.75
C HIS A 44 17.01 -7.99 18.50
N SER A 45 16.66 -8.50 17.31
CA SER A 45 16.83 -7.73 16.08
C SER A 45 15.85 -6.55 16.11
N MET A 46 16.31 -5.37 15.67
CA MET A 46 15.42 -4.20 15.55
C MET A 46 14.22 -4.55 14.66
N PRO A 47 12.98 -4.18 15.02
CA PRO A 47 11.80 -4.48 14.21
C PRO A 47 11.93 -4.02 12.75
N LEU A 48 12.59 -2.90 12.52
CA LEU A 48 12.87 -2.40 11.16
C LEU A 48 13.77 -3.35 10.34
N ASN A 49 14.80 -3.93 10.96
CA ASN A 49 15.64 -4.94 10.31
C ASN A 49 14.85 -6.19 10.00
N ARG A 50 13.96 -6.64 10.90
CA ARG A 50 13.06 -7.78 10.68
C ARG A 50 12.12 -7.55 9.49
N PHE A 51 11.54 -6.36 9.40
CA PHE A 51 10.70 -5.95 8.29
C PHE A 51 11.44 -6.00 6.95
N TYR A 52 12.60 -5.34 6.87
CA TYR A 52 13.36 -5.31 5.61
C TYR A 52 14.00 -6.65 5.26
N SER A 53 14.45 -7.42 6.25
CA SER A 53 14.96 -8.77 6.04
C SER A 53 13.89 -9.63 5.38
N SER A 54 12.69 -9.69 5.97
CA SER A 54 11.63 -10.57 5.48
C SER A 54 11.09 -10.12 4.12
N LEU A 55 11.00 -8.81 3.89
CA LEU A 55 10.67 -8.21 2.59
C LEU A 55 11.70 -8.59 1.52
N MET A 56 12.97 -8.29 1.77
CA MET A 56 14.03 -8.40 0.76
C MET A 56 14.37 -9.85 0.43
N ILE A 57 14.27 -10.77 1.39
CA ILE A 57 14.44 -12.22 1.13
C ILE A 57 13.44 -12.68 0.05
N LEU A 58 12.16 -12.35 0.20
CA LEU A 58 11.13 -12.73 -0.77
C LEU A 58 11.35 -12.05 -2.14
N LEU A 59 11.74 -10.77 -2.13
CA LEU A 59 12.02 -10.04 -3.37
C LEU A 59 13.26 -10.57 -4.12
N VAL A 60 14.32 -10.99 -3.41
CA VAL A 60 15.53 -11.60 -4.00
C VAL A 60 15.21 -12.97 -4.60
N LEU A 61 14.45 -13.79 -3.88
CA LEU A 61 14.04 -15.12 -4.36
C LEU A 61 13.04 -15.03 -5.52
N GLY A 62 12.26 -13.96 -5.60
CA GLY A 62 11.33 -13.69 -6.71
C GLY A 62 10.10 -14.60 -6.77
N ASN A 63 9.94 -15.52 -5.80
CA ASN A 63 8.85 -16.49 -5.75
C ASN A 63 7.62 -15.93 -5.03
N GLY A 64 6.88 -15.04 -5.69
CA GLY A 64 5.69 -14.39 -5.11
C GLY A 64 4.52 -15.31 -4.76
N ALA A 65 4.55 -16.58 -5.21
CA ALA A 65 3.49 -17.57 -4.98
C ALA A 65 3.82 -18.61 -3.89
N ALA A 66 5.07 -18.68 -3.43
CA ALA A 66 5.46 -19.65 -2.40
C ALA A 66 5.01 -19.12 -1.02
N ASP A 67 4.07 -19.84 -0.41
CA ASP A 67 3.71 -19.76 1.01
C ASP A 67 3.04 -18.46 1.52
N TYR A 68 2.43 -17.64 0.66
CA TYR A 68 1.71 -16.45 1.13
C TYR A 68 0.60 -16.78 2.14
N LYS A 69 -0.02 -17.97 2.04
CA LYS A 69 -1.11 -18.40 2.93
C LYS A 69 -0.69 -18.56 4.38
N SER A 70 0.51 -19.08 4.64
CA SER A 70 1.04 -19.19 6.01
C SER A 70 1.18 -17.78 6.60
N VAL A 71 1.75 -16.85 5.84
CA VAL A 71 1.92 -15.44 6.24
C VAL A 71 0.58 -14.79 6.60
N LEU A 72 -0.47 -14.97 5.78
CA LEU A 72 -1.78 -14.41 6.08
C LEU A 72 -2.41 -15.03 7.34
N SER A 73 -2.15 -16.31 7.61
CA SER A 73 -2.62 -16.96 8.83
C SER A 73 -1.88 -16.48 10.07
N GLU A 74 -0.56 -16.30 9.97
CA GLU A 74 0.28 -15.77 11.04
C GLU A 74 -0.12 -14.35 11.44
N ALA A 75 -0.53 -13.53 10.47
CA ALA A 75 -0.99 -12.15 10.68
C ALA A 75 -2.21 -12.02 11.61
N LEU A 76 -2.97 -13.10 11.81
CA LEU A 76 -4.14 -13.14 12.70
C LEU A 76 -3.82 -13.68 14.10
N THR A 77 -2.56 -14.03 14.38
CA THR A 77 -2.15 -14.56 15.68
C THR A 77 -2.28 -13.47 16.74
N GLU A 78 -2.94 -13.78 17.86
CA GLU A 78 -3.06 -12.87 18.99
C GLU A 78 -1.74 -12.75 19.76
N ASN A 79 -1.49 -11.57 20.35
CA ASN A 79 -0.33 -11.29 21.21
C ASN A 79 1.04 -11.53 20.54
N LEU A 80 1.15 -11.18 19.25
CA LEU A 80 2.43 -11.23 18.53
C LEU A 80 3.46 -10.26 19.14
N PRO A 81 4.73 -10.67 19.29
CA PRO A 81 5.83 -9.74 19.53
C PRO A 81 5.92 -8.71 18.40
N ILE A 82 6.37 -7.49 18.73
CA ILE A 82 6.44 -6.39 17.75
C ILE A 82 7.42 -6.73 16.61
N GLU A 83 8.51 -7.41 16.90
CA GLU A 83 9.51 -7.88 15.93
C GLU A 83 8.88 -8.86 14.91
N GLU A 84 7.97 -9.70 15.37
CA GLU A 84 7.25 -10.64 14.50
C GLU A 84 6.18 -9.94 13.68
N ALA A 85 5.48 -8.96 14.25
CA ALA A 85 4.53 -8.14 13.51
C ALA A 85 5.20 -7.40 12.34
N TYR A 86 6.41 -6.86 12.56
CA TYR A 86 7.20 -6.23 11.51
C TYR A 86 7.69 -7.25 10.46
N SER A 87 8.13 -8.44 10.89
CA SER A 87 8.49 -9.53 9.98
C SER A 87 7.32 -9.95 9.07
N ILE A 88 6.12 -10.13 9.64
CA ILE A 88 4.89 -10.45 8.91
C ILE A 88 4.52 -9.33 7.93
N ALA A 89 4.53 -8.08 8.39
CA ALA A 89 4.22 -6.92 7.54
C ALA A 89 5.18 -6.81 6.34
N GLY A 90 6.47 -7.07 6.53
CA GLY A 90 7.46 -7.11 5.44
C GLY A 90 7.16 -8.20 4.41
N ARG A 91 6.73 -9.39 4.86
CA ARG A 91 6.32 -10.49 3.96
C ARG A 91 5.05 -10.16 3.18
N ILE A 92 4.03 -9.58 3.84
CA ILE A 92 2.79 -9.13 3.19
C ILE A 92 3.11 -8.11 2.10
N PHE A 93 3.98 -7.14 2.41
CA PHE A 93 4.40 -6.12 1.45
C PHE A 93 5.12 -6.74 0.25
N ALA A 94 6.02 -7.70 0.48
CA ALA A 94 6.72 -8.41 -0.59
C ALA A 94 5.75 -9.13 -1.54
N HIS A 95 4.77 -9.85 -0.99
CA HIS A 95 3.75 -10.52 -1.81
C HIS A 95 2.91 -9.51 -2.60
N GLY A 96 2.56 -8.36 -2.00
CA GLY A 96 1.90 -7.25 -2.72
C GLY A 96 2.74 -6.75 -3.91
N ILE A 97 4.04 -6.51 -3.70
CA ILE A 97 4.97 -6.06 -4.76
C ILE A 97 5.12 -7.11 -5.87
N LEU A 98 5.28 -8.38 -5.52
CA LEU A 98 5.47 -9.46 -6.48
C LEU A 98 4.21 -9.76 -7.31
N GLN A 99 3.05 -9.29 -6.85
CA GLN A 99 1.75 -9.46 -7.51
C GLN A 99 1.24 -8.15 -8.14
N ILE A 100 2.06 -7.09 -8.25
CA ILE A 100 1.71 -5.89 -9.01
C ILE A 100 1.38 -6.31 -10.45
N PRO A 101 0.18 -6.00 -10.97
CA PRO A 101 -0.25 -6.47 -12.27
C PRO A 101 0.59 -5.84 -13.38
N GLU A 102 1.17 -6.69 -14.22
CA GLU A 102 1.79 -6.26 -15.47
C GLU A 102 0.71 -5.96 -16.52
N GLU A 103 1.09 -5.23 -17.57
CA GLU A 103 0.17 -4.91 -18.67
C GLU A 103 -0.49 -6.16 -19.25
N GLY A 104 -1.82 -6.14 -19.33
CA GLY A 104 -2.61 -7.26 -19.84
C GLY A 104 -2.71 -8.50 -18.93
N LYS A 105 -2.05 -8.49 -17.76
CA LYS A 105 -2.14 -9.59 -16.78
C LYS A 105 -3.04 -9.20 -15.61
N LYS A 106 -4.05 -10.01 -15.35
CA LYS A 106 -4.86 -9.88 -14.14
C LYS A 106 -4.11 -10.46 -12.94
N PRO A 107 -4.25 -9.84 -11.75
CA PRO A 107 -3.72 -10.43 -10.53
C PRO A 107 -4.39 -11.78 -10.23
N SER A 108 -3.73 -12.61 -9.44
CA SER A 108 -4.31 -13.88 -8.98
C SER A 108 -5.58 -13.61 -8.17
N ALA A 109 -6.75 -13.99 -8.70
CA ALA A 109 -8.04 -13.80 -8.03
C ALA A 109 -8.05 -14.39 -6.61
N LYS A 110 -7.46 -15.58 -6.43
CA LYS A 110 -7.33 -16.21 -5.12
C LYS A 110 -6.53 -15.36 -4.14
N PHE A 111 -5.42 -14.76 -4.59
CA PHE A 111 -4.61 -13.91 -3.72
C PHE A 111 -5.36 -12.63 -3.35
N VAL A 112 -6.04 -12.01 -4.31
CA VAL A 112 -6.88 -10.81 -4.09
C VAL A 112 -7.97 -11.11 -3.06
N ASP A 113 -8.69 -12.22 -3.19
CA ASP A 113 -9.73 -12.61 -2.24
C ASP A 113 -9.12 -12.89 -0.85
N ASP A 114 -7.99 -13.59 -0.77
CA ASP A 114 -7.35 -13.93 0.49
C ASP A 114 -6.85 -12.67 1.23
N ILE A 115 -6.19 -11.73 0.54
CA ILE A 115 -5.62 -10.51 1.14
C ILE A 115 -6.71 -9.49 1.52
N THR A 116 -7.76 -9.36 0.72
CA THR A 116 -8.92 -8.50 1.05
C THR A 116 -9.67 -9.04 2.26
N ASN A 117 -9.88 -10.35 2.35
CA ASN A 117 -10.47 -10.99 3.52
C ASN A 117 -9.60 -10.81 4.78
N LEU A 118 -8.27 -10.87 4.65
CA LEU A 118 -7.37 -10.56 5.76
C LEU A 118 -7.55 -9.12 6.23
N LEU A 119 -7.58 -8.16 5.29
CA LEU A 119 -7.77 -6.74 5.59
C LEU A 119 -9.03 -6.50 6.43
N TYR A 120 -10.16 -7.09 6.02
CA TYR A 120 -11.42 -6.95 6.76
C TYR A 120 -11.38 -7.58 8.16
N LYS A 121 -10.70 -8.72 8.31
CA LYS A 121 -10.54 -9.36 9.63
C LYS A 121 -9.70 -8.52 10.57
N ILE A 122 -8.59 -7.96 10.07
CA ILE A 122 -7.69 -7.10 10.86
C ILE A 122 -8.37 -5.76 11.18
N GLU A 123 -9.10 -5.15 10.23
CA GLU A 123 -9.83 -3.90 10.47
C GLU A 123 -10.82 -4.04 11.64
N ARG A 124 -11.50 -5.18 11.74
CA ARG A 124 -12.45 -5.47 12.82
C ARG A 124 -11.78 -5.91 14.13
N ASN A 125 -10.54 -6.36 14.07
CA ASN A 125 -9.82 -6.88 15.22
C ASN A 125 -8.78 -5.87 15.75
N GLY A 126 -9.16 -5.12 16.78
CA GLY A 126 -8.29 -4.12 17.40
C GLY A 126 -7.06 -4.65 18.14
N SER A 127 -6.92 -5.97 18.30
CA SER A 127 -5.75 -6.57 19.00
C SER A 127 -4.52 -6.73 18.10
N VAL A 128 -4.67 -6.56 16.79
CA VAL A 128 -3.58 -6.71 15.82
C VAL A 128 -2.75 -5.43 15.74
N HIS A 129 -1.43 -5.56 15.64
CA HIS A 129 -0.52 -4.43 15.47
C HIS A 129 -0.86 -3.61 14.22
N SER A 130 -0.88 -2.28 14.36
CA SER A 130 -1.25 -1.33 13.29
C SER A 130 -0.41 -1.49 12.02
N ILE A 131 0.86 -1.86 12.15
CA ILE A 131 1.75 -2.08 11.00
C ILE A 131 1.24 -3.18 10.07
N ILE A 132 0.64 -4.25 10.61
CA ILE A 132 0.11 -5.34 9.80
C ILE A 132 -1.10 -4.82 9.00
N LEU A 133 -1.98 -4.06 9.63
CA LEU A 133 -3.12 -3.42 8.97
C LEU A 133 -2.66 -2.49 7.84
N ASP A 134 -1.70 -1.62 8.12
CA ASP A 134 -1.21 -0.63 7.16
C ASP A 134 -0.56 -1.31 5.93
N TYR A 135 0.33 -2.29 6.14
CA TYR A 135 0.94 -3.00 5.02
C TYR A 135 0.03 -3.99 4.30
N THR A 136 -1.01 -4.50 4.97
CA THR A 136 -2.08 -5.28 4.32
C THR A 136 -2.89 -4.37 3.39
N LEU A 137 -3.26 -3.17 3.85
CA LEU A 137 -3.94 -2.19 3.01
C LEU A 137 -3.09 -1.80 1.80
N LEU A 138 -1.80 -1.54 2.02
CA LEU A 138 -0.86 -1.24 0.95
C LEU A 138 -0.76 -2.39 -0.06
N ALA A 139 -0.63 -3.64 0.41
CA ALA A 139 -0.59 -4.81 -0.45
C ALA A 139 -1.87 -4.93 -1.30
N CYS A 140 -3.06 -4.71 -0.71
CA CYS A 140 -4.31 -4.65 -1.46
C CYS A 140 -4.27 -3.58 -2.56
N CYS A 141 -3.84 -2.35 -2.23
CA CYS A 141 -3.76 -1.25 -3.20
C CYS A 141 -2.72 -1.48 -4.31
N LEU A 142 -1.63 -2.21 -4.03
CA LEU A 142 -0.64 -2.58 -5.04
C LEU A 142 -1.17 -3.62 -6.03
N VAL A 143 -1.88 -4.64 -5.54
CA VAL A 143 -2.43 -5.70 -6.39
C VAL A 143 -3.65 -5.23 -7.17
N LEU A 144 -4.49 -4.38 -6.56
CA LEU A 144 -5.64 -3.72 -7.18
C LEU A 144 -5.27 -2.34 -7.75
N ASN A 145 -4.00 -2.12 -8.07
CA ASN A 145 -3.53 -0.84 -8.60
C ASN A 145 -4.33 -0.46 -9.87
N SER A 146 -4.78 0.80 -9.91
CA SER A 146 -5.60 1.37 -10.98
C SER A 146 -6.97 0.72 -11.23
N THR A 147 -7.48 -0.14 -10.34
CA THR A 147 -8.84 -0.67 -10.51
C THR A 147 -9.92 0.25 -9.95
N GLY A 148 -9.60 1.06 -8.94
CA GLY A 148 -10.61 1.84 -8.22
C GLY A 148 -11.61 0.98 -7.44
N ASP A 149 -11.14 -0.17 -6.93
CA ASP A 149 -11.94 -1.10 -6.15
C ASP A 149 -12.69 -0.41 -5.00
N LEU A 150 -14.03 -0.48 -5.05
CA LEU A 150 -14.94 0.21 -4.14
C LEU A 150 -14.86 -0.34 -2.71
N CYS A 151 -14.59 -1.64 -2.58
CA CYS A 151 -14.45 -2.34 -1.31
C CYS A 151 -13.22 -1.81 -0.54
N ILE A 152 -12.09 -1.64 -1.24
CA ILE A 152 -10.90 -1.03 -0.67
C ILE A 152 -11.10 0.46 -0.41
N LEU A 153 -11.75 1.21 -1.31
CA LEU A 153 -12.10 2.62 -1.07
C LEU A 153 -12.96 2.79 0.18
N GLY A 154 -13.98 1.95 0.36
CA GLY A 154 -14.83 1.92 1.53
C GLY A 154 -14.04 1.64 2.81
N THR A 155 -13.08 0.72 2.74
CA THR A 155 -12.16 0.42 3.85
C THR A 155 -11.27 1.61 4.21
N CYS A 156 -10.65 2.26 3.23
CA CYS A 156 -9.89 3.48 3.44
C CYS A 156 -10.74 4.58 4.09
N LYS A 157 -12.00 4.75 3.65
CA LYS A 157 -12.93 5.73 4.24
C LYS A 157 -13.22 5.41 5.70
N ARG A 158 -13.57 4.17 6.03
CA ARG A 158 -13.86 3.75 7.42
C ARG A 158 -12.68 3.95 8.35
N ILE A 159 -11.46 3.60 7.91
CA ILE A 159 -10.24 3.83 8.70
C ILE A 159 -9.97 5.34 8.86
N LEU A 160 -10.19 6.17 7.82
CA LEU A 160 -10.03 7.62 7.94
C LEU A 160 -11.08 8.27 8.85
N GLU A 161 -12.30 7.74 8.87
CA GLU A 161 -13.39 8.22 9.73
C GLU A 161 -13.16 7.83 11.18
N SER A 162 -12.71 6.60 11.46
CA SER A 162 -12.39 6.16 12.82
C SER A 162 -11.28 6.99 13.47
N LEU A 163 -10.34 7.50 12.66
CA LEU A 163 -9.30 8.40 13.12
C LEU A 163 -9.81 9.78 13.51
N LYS A 164 -11.01 10.21 13.06
CA LYS A 164 -11.59 11.54 13.34
C LYS A 164 -12.44 11.59 14.62
N CYS A 165 -12.66 10.46 15.29
CA CYS A 165 -13.47 10.40 16.49
C CYS A 165 -12.80 11.15 17.66
N VAL A 166 -13.59 11.70 18.57
CA VAL A 166 -13.08 12.42 19.78
C VAL A 166 -12.22 11.49 20.64
N GLU A 167 -12.57 10.20 20.70
CA GLU A 167 -11.81 9.13 21.35
C GLU A 167 -10.42 8.91 20.72
N ALA A 168 -10.24 9.25 19.44
CA ALA A 168 -8.94 9.17 18.76
C ALA A 168 -8.02 10.35 19.12
N LEU A 169 -8.50 11.34 19.88
CA LEU A 169 -7.66 12.41 20.45
C LEU A 169 -6.97 11.98 21.75
N ASP A 170 -7.36 10.84 22.32
CA ASP A 170 -6.76 10.31 23.55
C ASP A 170 -5.29 9.94 23.34
N LYS A 171 -4.57 9.86 24.46
CA LYS A 171 -3.16 9.47 24.50
C LYS A 171 -3.00 8.04 23.99
N ILE A 172 -2.18 7.89 22.95
CA ILE A 172 -1.86 6.59 22.35
C ILE A 172 -0.36 6.37 22.41
N ILE A 173 0.04 5.13 22.68
CA ILE A 173 1.45 4.73 22.79
C ILE A 173 1.78 3.89 21.55
N ASP A 174 2.54 4.46 20.61
CA ASP A 174 2.94 3.79 19.36
C ASP A 174 4.46 3.52 19.36
N PHE A 175 4.86 2.40 18.77
CA PHE A 175 6.27 2.04 18.68
C PHE A 175 6.98 2.86 17.59
N SER A 176 8.10 3.51 17.96
CA SER A 176 8.97 4.22 17.02
C SER A 176 10.17 3.33 16.65
N PRO A 177 10.29 2.86 15.40
CA PRO A 177 11.36 1.96 14.97
C PRO A 177 12.75 2.53 15.15
N PHE A 178 12.92 3.83 14.93
CA PHE A 178 14.20 4.51 15.01
C PHE A 178 14.70 4.68 16.45
N SER A 179 13.80 5.06 17.36
CA SER A 179 14.18 5.15 18.78
C SER A 179 14.16 3.81 19.50
N GLY A 180 13.59 2.76 18.90
CA GLY A 180 13.38 1.46 19.54
C GLY A 180 12.50 1.55 20.79
N THR A 181 11.73 2.64 20.91
CA THR A 181 10.93 2.96 22.10
C THR A 181 9.52 3.31 21.69
N TYR A 182 8.60 3.02 22.61
CA TYR A 182 7.25 3.50 22.51
C TYR A 182 7.20 5.01 22.77
N ARG A 183 6.58 5.75 21.85
CA ARG A 183 6.37 7.19 21.95
C ARG A 183 4.90 7.48 22.15
N GLU A 184 4.64 8.45 23.03
CA GLU A 184 3.31 8.94 23.27
C GLU A 184 2.93 9.89 22.15
N GLN A 185 1.78 9.64 21.54
CA GLN A 185 1.18 10.47 20.53
C GLN A 185 -0.17 10.98 21.03
N TYR A 186 -0.48 12.21 20.63
CA TYR A 186 -1.73 12.88 20.96
C TYR A 186 -2.39 13.32 19.65
N GLY A 187 -3.71 13.15 19.56
CA GLY A 187 -4.48 13.63 18.42
C GLY A 187 -4.48 12.74 17.18
N MET A 188 -4.90 13.33 16.06
CA MET A 188 -5.00 12.69 14.76
C MET A 188 -3.62 12.20 14.28
N ARG A 189 -3.44 10.89 14.10
CA ARG A 189 -2.16 10.30 13.63
C ARG A 189 -1.82 10.75 12.20
N TYR A 190 -1.04 11.83 12.05
CA TYR A 190 -0.71 12.43 10.76
C TYR A 190 -0.10 11.41 9.80
N GLY A 191 0.91 10.67 10.25
CA GLY A 191 1.59 9.66 9.46
C GLY A 191 0.67 8.56 8.92
N ARG A 192 -0.32 8.14 9.72
CA ARG A 192 -1.30 7.13 9.30
C ARG A 192 -2.27 7.69 8.26
N ILE A 193 -2.72 8.93 8.44
CA ILE A 193 -3.55 9.63 7.44
C ILE A 193 -2.78 9.77 6.13
N GLN A 194 -1.50 10.12 6.19
CA GLN A 194 -0.63 10.21 5.03
C GLN A 194 -0.47 8.86 4.34
N HIS A 195 -0.19 7.79 5.09
CA HIS A 195 -0.10 6.43 4.56
C HIS A 195 -1.38 6.02 3.80
N ILE A 196 -2.55 6.20 4.40
CA ILE A 196 -3.83 5.85 3.76
C ILE A 196 -4.07 6.68 2.50
N LYS A 197 -3.74 7.99 2.53
CA LYS A 197 -3.86 8.85 1.34
C LYS A 197 -2.91 8.42 0.22
N MET A 198 -1.71 7.97 0.54
CA MET A 198 -0.79 7.40 -0.44
C MET A 198 -1.36 6.11 -1.04
N CYS A 199 -1.91 5.21 -0.22
CA CYS A 199 -2.60 3.99 -0.68
C CYS A 199 -3.78 4.30 -1.61
N LEU A 200 -4.60 5.30 -1.28
CA LEU A 200 -5.68 5.79 -2.17
C LEU A 200 -5.12 6.27 -3.52
N GLY A 201 -3.98 6.97 -3.50
CA GLY A 201 -3.28 7.39 -4.72
C GLY A 201 -2.79 6.22 -5.58
N LEU A 202 -2.45 5.08 -4.98
CA LEU A 202 -2.08 3.85 -5.70
C LEU A 202 -3.27 3.07 -6.24
N LEU A 203 -4.42 3.17 -5.58
CA LEU A 203 -5.64 2.48 -6.02
C LEU A 203 -6.25 3.15 -7.26
N VAL A 204 -6.16 4.50 -7.35
CA VAL A 204 -6.70 5.28 -8.47
C VAL A 204 -5.69 6.32 -9.01
N PRO A 205 -4.48 5.92 -9.43
CA PRO A 205 -3.45 6.86 -9.87
C PRO A 205 -3.86 7.56 -11.16
N GLY A 206 -3.73 8.89 -11.18
CA GLY A 206 -4.19 9.71 -12.30
C GLY A 206 -5.67 9.51 -12.63
N CYS A 207 -6.50 9.22 -11.63
CA CYS A 207 -7.91 8.86 -11.82
C CYS A 207 -8.10 7.58 -12.67
N GLY A 208 -7.16 6.63 -12.63
CA GLY A 208 -7.22 5.40 -13.43
C GLY A 208 -6.63 5.54 -14.84
N SER A 209 -6.03 6.69 -15.17
CA SER A 209 -5.30 6.89 -16.42
C SER A 209 -3.84 6.41 -16.37
N MET A 210 -3.36 6.08 -15.18
CA MET A 210 -2.00 5.62 -14.92
C MET A 210 -2.03 4.30 -14.16
N ARG A 211 -0.92 3.56 -14.17
CA ARG A 211 -0.70 2.36 -13.37
C ARG A 211 0.75 2.30 -12.92
N LEU A 212 1.04 1.57 -11.85
CA LEU A 212 2.42 1.25 -11.49
C LEU A 212 3.09 0.35 -12.54
N SER A 213 4.36 0.63 -12.80
CA SER A 213 5.27 -0.29 -13.47
C SER A 213 5.82 -1.33 -12.49
N SER A 214 6.03 -2.56 -12.96
CA SER A 214 6.62 -3.68 -12.20
C SER A 214 8.15 -3.75 -12.33
N SER A 215 8.77 -2.71 -12.92
CA SER A 215 10.22 -2.61 -13.09
C SER A 215 10.97 -2.57 -11.75
N GLN A 216 12.25 -2.95 -11.77
CA GLN A 216 13.08 -2.96 -10.55
C GLN A 216 13.25 -1.56 -9.96
N GLU A 217 13.37 -0.55 -10.81
CA GLU A 217 13.41 0.86 -10.43
C GLU A 217 12.10 1.28 -9.76
N SER A 218 10.97 0.86 -10.34
CA SER A 218 9.65 1.14 -9.76
C SER A 218 9.46 0.51 -8.38
N VAL A 219 9.95 -0.71 -8.19
CA VAL A 219 9.95 -1.39 -6.88
C VAL A 219 10.82 -0.63 -5.89
N ALA A 220 12.01 -0.19 -6.29
CA ALA A 220 12.88 0.61 -5.42
C ALA A 220 12.17 1.88 -4.94
N PHE A 221 11.51 2.62 -5.84
CA PHE A 221 10.75 3.81 -5.47
C PHE A 221 9.57 3.52 -4.54
N ILE A 222 8.86 2.40 -4.73
CA ILE A 222 7.77 1.99 -3.84
C ILE A 222 8.31 1.65 -2.45
N VAL A 223 9.37 0.85 -2.37
CA VAL A 223 10.01 0.46 -1.10
C VAL A 223 10.51 1.68 -0.33
N THR A 224 11.10 2.67 -1.01
CA THR A 224 11.56 3.90 -0.34
C THR A 224 10.40 4.80 0.07
N SER A 225 9.35 4.89 -0.76
CA SER A 225 8.18 5.74 -0.47
C SER A 225 7.36 5.21 0.70
N PHE A 226 7.30 3.89 0.87
CA PHE A 226 6.59 3.22 1.96
C PHE A 226 7.58 2.69 3.00
N TYR A 227 8.54 3.52 3.41
CA TYR A 227 9.34 3.25 4.61
C TYR A 227 8.42 3.12 5.85
N PRO A 228 8.58 2.14 6.77
CA PRO A 228 7.65 1.90 7.88
C PRO A 228 7.44 3.06 8.85
N GLU A 229 8.38 3.99 8.96
CA GLU A 229 8.30 5.09 9.92
C GLU A 229 7.67 6.33 9.30
N PHE A 230 6.36 6.47 9.46
CA PHE A 230 5.65 7.66 9.03
C PHE A 230 5.81 8.83 10.02
N PRO A 231 5.78 10.09 9.54
CA PRO A 231 5.99 11.26 10.38
C PRO A 231 4.87 11.42 11.43
N LEU A 232 5.26 11.90 12.62
CA LEU A 232 4.32 12.12 13.73
C LEU A 232 3.48 13.38 13.50
N THR A 233 4.09 14.44 12.99
CA THR A 233 3.46 15.72 12.68
C THR A 233 3.84 16.16 11.26
N PRO A 234 3.16 17.16 10.68
CA PRO A 234 3.51 17.69 9.37
C PRO A 234 4.94 18.24 9.29
N GLU A 235 5.51 18.73 10.40
CA GLU A 235 6.88 19.25 10.47
C GLU A 235 7.93 18.16 10.78
N ASP A 236 7.49 16.94 11.07
CA ASP A 236 8.39 15.82 11.36
C ASP A 236 8.95 15.27 10.06
N GLN A 237 10.27 15.06 10.03
CA GLN A 237 11.01 14.48 8.90
C GLN A 237 10.81 15.23 7.55
N ASP A 238 10.69 16.56 7.55
CA ASP A 238 10.43 17.39 6.34
C ASP A 238 11.23 16.98 5.09
N ALA A 239 12.54 16.73 5.25
CA ALA A 239 13.41 16.32 4.15
C ALA A 239 13.05 14.93 3.58
N PHE A 240 12.58 14.01 4.43
CA PHE A 240 12.18 12.66 4.05
C PHE A 240 10.74 12.59 3.53
N GLN A 241 9.89 13.57 3.84
CA GLN A 241 8.52 13.62 3.28
C GLN A 241 8.51 13.73 1.76
N VAL A 242 9.55 14.31 1.15
CA VAL A 242 9.69 14.35 -0.31
C VAL A 242 9.86 12.93 -0.89
N ILE A 243 10.62 12.06 -0.21
CA ILE A 243 10.87 10.68 -0.64
C ILE A 243 9.58 9.86 -0.65
N ARG A 244 8.60 10.19 0.20
CA ARG A 244 7.26 9.57 0.20
C ARG A 244 6.52 9.72 -1.12
N HIS A 245 6.91 10.66 -1.98
CA HIS A 245 6.29 10.88 -3.28
C HIS A 245 7.04 10.22 -4.43
N PHE A 246 8.13 9.48 -4.18
CA PHE A 246 8.93 8.85 -5.25
C PHE A 246 8.17 7.75 -5.98
N TYR A 247 7.16 7.13 -5.37
CA TYR A 247 6.30 6.15 -6.04
C TYR A 247 5.59 6.74 -7.28
N LEU A 248 5.45 8.07 -7.36
CA LEU A 248 4.92 8.74 -8.55
C LEU A 248 5.80 8.52 -9.78
N LEU A 249 7.11 8.34 -9.59
CA LEU A 249 8.06 8.02 -10.67
C LEU A 249 7.86 6.60 -11.20
N SER A 250 7.16 5.75 -10.47
CA SER A 250 6.77 4.40 -10.90
C SER A 250 5.53 4.38 -11.77
N LEU A 251 4.83 5.50 -11.93
CA LEU A 251 3.57 5.56 -12.69
C LEU A 251 3.82 5.66 -14.19
N VAL A 252 3.19 4.76 -14.94
CA VAL A 252 3.17 4.72 -16.40
C VAL A 252 1.73 4.93 -16.90
N PRO A 253 1.53 5.57 -18.07
CA PRO A 253 0.19 5.67 -18.65
C PRO A 253 -0.32 4.28 -19.04
N ILE A 254 -1.63 4.08 -18.97
CA ILE A 254 -2.27 2.89 -19.55
C ILE A 254 -2.36 3.12 -21.06
N GLU A 255 -1.73 2.25 -21.87
CA GLU A 255 -1.53 2.47 -23.32
C GLU A 255 -2.78 2.23 -24.19
N ASP A 256 -3.92 1.82 -23.62
CA ASP A 256 -5.21 1.64 -24.31
C ASP A 256 -5.89 2.97 -24.72
N LYS A 257 -5.09 3.98 -25.07
CA LYS A 257 -5.55 5.33 -25.45
C LYS A 257 -6.09 5.45 -26.86
N ASN A 258 -6.02 4.42 -27.71
CA ASN A 258 -6.65 4.48 -29.04
C ASN A 258 -8.17 4.20 -29.01
N LYS A 259 -8.76 3.92 -27.83
CA LYS A 259 -10.21 3.89 -27.63
C LYS A 259 -10.72 4.79 -26.50
N ILE A 260 -9.83 5.26 -25.61
CA ILE A 260 -10.21 6.20 -24.55
C ILE A 260 -10.25 7.60 -25.16
N THR A 261 -11.41 7.96 -25.70
CA THR A 261 -11.79 9.37 -25.78
C THR A 261 -11.68 9.97 -24.38
N LEU A 262 -11.29 11.24 -24.27
CA LEU A 262 -11.18 12.02 -23.02
C LEU A 262 -12.44 12.01 -22.11
N ASN A 263 -13.49 11.29 -22.50
CA ASN A 263 -14.80 11.16 -21.85
C ASN A 263 -14.90 9.95 -20.91
N GLU A 264 -13.89 9.09 -20.79
CA GLU A 264 -13.93 7.86 -19.97
C GLU A 264 -12.76 7.84 -18.97
N ALA A 265 -12.76 8.81 -18.05
CA ALA A 265 -11.80 8.87 -16.95
C ALA A 265 -12.12 7.87 -15.82
N PHE A 266 -13.30 7.27 -15.82
CA PHE A 266 -13.54 6.06 -15.02
C PHE A 266 -13.27 4.88 -15.93
N SER A 267 -12.46 3.92 -15.46
CA SER A 267 -12.36 2.64 -16.15
C SER A 267 -13.78 2.11 -16.37
N SER A 268 -14.05 1.53 -17.55
CA SER A 268 -15.39 1.01 -17.87
C SER A 268 -15.91 0.02 -16.82
N GLY A 269 -15.02 -0.57 -16.01
CA GLY A 269 -15.34 -1.41 -14.87
C GLY A 269 -15.93 -0.66 -13.67
N ILE A 270 -15.42 0.52 -13.29
CA ILE A 270 -15.90 1.25 -12.10
C ILE A 270 -17.41 1.59 -12.22
N GLY A 271 -17.89 1.89 -13.44
CA GLY A 271 -19.31 2.16 -13.66
C GLY A 271 -20.22 0.94 -13.43
N GLU A 272 -19.77 -0.26 -13.80
CA GLU A 272 -20.49 -1.52 -13.53
C GLU A 272 -20.34 -1.96 -12.07
N ASP A 273 -19.15 -1.82 -11.50
CA ASP A 273 -18.86 -2.13 -10.10
C ASP A 273 -19.70 -1.23 -9.18
N LEU A 274 -19.83 0.06 -9.49
CA LEU A 274 -20.70 0.99 -8.77
C LEU A 274 -22.16 0.56 -8.82
N LYS A 275 -22.67 0.09 -9.97
CA LYS A 275 -24.07 -0.37 -10.08
C LYS A 275 -24.34 -1.58 -9.18
N ASN A 276 -23.38 -2.50 -9.10
CA ASN A 276 -23.49 -3.76 -8.36
C ASN A 276 -23.09 -3.65 -6.88
N ALA A 277 -22.47 -2.54 -6.47
CA ALA A 277 -21.99 -2.33 -5.11
C ALA A 277 -23.12 -2.05 -4.10
N SER A 278 -22.80 -2.26 -2.82
CA SER A 278 -23.70 -1.96 -1.71
C SER A 278 -24.03 -0.46 -1.64
N LEU A 279 -25.19 -0.10 -1.06
CA LEU A 279 -25.58 1.30 -0.83
C LEU A 279 -24.52 2.10 -0.05
N VAL A 280 -23.82 1.44 0.88
CA VAL A 280 -22.76 2.08 1.68
C VAL A 280 -21.55 2.41 0.82
N ASP A 281 -21.14 1.49 -0.06
CA ASP A 281 -19.99 1.67 -0.95
C ASP A 281 -20.29 2.65 -2.08
N LYS A 282 -21.53 2.60 -2.63
CA LYS A 282 -22.04 3.61 -3.58
C LYS A 282 -21.95 5.02 -2.96
N LYS A 283 -22.46 5.20 -1.75
CA LYS A 283 -22.38 6.48 -1.02
C LYS A 283 -20.94 6.90 -0.77
N ALA A 284 -20.08 5.97 -0.34
CA ALA A 284 -18.67 6.26 -0.10
C ALA A 284 -17.97 6.74 -1.38
N ALA A 285 -18.19 6.08 -2.51
CA ALA A 285 -17.63 6.46 -3.78
C ALA A 285 -18.13 7.83 -4.25
N VAL A 286 -19.43 8.08 -4.14
CA VAL A 286 -20.03 9.39 -4.46
C VAL A 286 -19.44 10.49 -3.59
N ASP A 287 -19.30 10.29 -2.28
CA ASP A 287 -18.70 11.28 -1.38
C ASP A 287 -17.24 11.58 -1.75
N ILE A 288 -16.47 10.54 -2.11
CA ILE A 288 -15.06 10.68 -2.51
C ILE A 288 -14.94 11.44 -3.84
N ILE A 289 -15.73 11.04 -4.84
CA ILE A 289 -15.79 11.68 -6.15
C ILE A 289 -16.20 13.15 -5.98
N THR A 290 -17.31 13.41 -5.28
CA THR A 290 -17.84 14.76 -5.05
C THR A 290 -16.82 15.64 -4.32
N SER A 291 -16.22 15.17 -3.22
CA SER A 291 -15.22 15.93 -2.47
C SER A 291 -13.96 16.27 -3.29
N PHE A 292 -13.57 15.39 -4.23
CA PHE A 292 -12.45 15.65 -5.13
C PHE A 292 -12.76 16.79 -6.11
N PHE A 293 -13.96 16.80 -6.70
CA PHE A 293 -14.38 17.81 -7.68
C PHE A 293 -14.68 19.17 -7.03
N GLU A 294 -15.25 19.20 -5.84
CA GLU A 294 -15.43 20.44 -5.07
C GLU A 294 -14.11 21.19 -4.82
N LYS A 295 -13.01 20.45 -4.63
CA LYS A 295 -11.68 21.01 -4.33
C LYS A 295 -10.82 21.32 -5.55
N ASN A 296 -11.22 20.88 -6.75
CA ASN A 296 -10.45 21.06 -7.98
C ASN A 296 -11.30 21.62 -9.14
N PRO A 297 -11.88 22.81 -9.00
CA PRO A 297 -12.82 23.38 -9.98
C PRO A 297 -12.19 23.72 -11.35
N LEU A 298 -10.85 23.78 -11.44
CA LEU A 298 -10.12 24.23 -12.64
C LEU A 298 -9.61 23.09 -13.54
N LYS A 299 -9.84 21.81 -13.20
CA LYS A 299 -9.56 20.70 -14.11
C LYS A 299 -10.86 20.29 -14.80
N THR A 300 -11.07 20.92 -15.95
CA THR A 300 -12.11 20.65 -16.94
C THR A 300 -12.27 19.15 -17.22
N PHE A 301 -13.28 18.55 -16.61
CA PHE A 301 -14.01 17.41 -17.17
C PHE A 301 -15.38 17.91 -17.61
N ASP A 302 -15.97 17.27 -18.61
CA ASP A 302 -17.31 17.57 -19.11
C ASP A 302 -18.32 17.33 -17.97
N SER A 303 -18.81 18.41 -17.34
CA SER A 303 -19.61 18.42 -16.10
C SER A 303 -20.84 17.50 -16.19
N ASN A 304 -21.36 17.29 -17.39
CA ASN A 304 -22.56 16.52 -17.65
C ASN A 304 -22.46 15.03 -17.30
N ARG A 305 -21.31 14.35 -17.50
CA ARG A 305 -21.26 12.88 -17.30
C ARG A 305 -21.13 12.49 -15.83
N ILE A 306 -20.40 13.28 -15.05
CA ILE A 306 -20.24 13.06 -13.61
C ILE A 306 -21.49 13.53 -12.88
N GLU A 307 -22.11 14.65 -13.28
CA GLU A 307 -23.43 15.02 -12.78
C GLU A 307 -24.47 13.94 -13.09
N VAL A 308 -24.47 13.34 -14.30
CA VAL A 308 -25.37 12.22 -14.63
C VAL A 308 -25.05 10.97 -13.81
N LEU A 309 -23.78 10.62 -13.60
CA LEU A 309 -23.37 9.47 -12.78
C LEU A 309 -23.79 9.68 -11.32
N ILE A 310 -23.46 10.84 -10.74
CA ILE A 310 -23.85 11.26 -9.39
C ILE A 310 -25.38 11.26 -9.28
N THR A 311 -26.10 11.83 -10.24
CA THR A 311 -27.57 11.85 -10.25
C THR A 311 -28.15 10.44 -10.32
N SER A 312 -27.58 9.54 -11.14
CA SER A 312 -28.01 8.14 -11.23
C SER A 312 -27.73 7.34 -9.95
N LEU A 313 -26.61 7.64 -9.27
CA LEU A 313 -26.24 6.98 -8.03
C LEU A 313 -27.06 7.53 -6.86
N TYR A 314 -27.37 8.83 -6.86
CA TYR A 314 -28.27 9.46 -5.88
C TYR A 314 -29.72 9.03 -6.06
N SER A 315 -30.19 8.80 -7.30
CA SER A 315 -31.53 8.25 -7.53
C SER A 315 -31.69 6.82 -7.01
N ASP A 316 -30.59 6.05 -6.93
CA ASP A 316 -30.56 4.71 -6.32
C ASP A 316 -30.43 4.75 -4.78
N LEU A 317 -30.06 5.90 -4.20
CA LEU A 317 -29.82 6.12 -2.76
C LEU A 317 -31.02 6.71 -2.00
N LEU A 318 -32.03 7.22 -2.71
CA LEU A 318 -33.31 7.74 -2.21
C LEU A 318 -34.39 6.64 -2.21
#